data_AF-A0A1M6HSW3-F1
#
_entry.id   AF-A0A1M6HSW3-F1
#
_cell.length_a   1.000
_cell.length_b   1.000
_cell.length_c   1.000
_cell.angle_alpha   90.00
_cell.angle_beta   90.00
_cell.angle_gamma   90.00
#
_symmetry.space_group_name_H-M   'P 1'
#
loop_
_entity.id
_entity.type
_entity.pdbx_description
1 polymer ?
#
loop_
_entity_poly.entity_id
_entity_poly.type
_entity_poly.pdbx_seq_one_letter_code
_entity_poly.pdbx_strand_id
1 'polypeptide(L)'
;MIGRMALPPSSKYLQRAGDLVDDLERDSLTQRLNDAYGDGRIVHDDYSAAMDIVYAARTLGDLVPVIEKLPAAADNTPAIVDQGNLPAGRVGEARNVAPMAFAVAVVGVVLIAVLAVLIAVLLF
;
A
#
# COMPACT_ATOMS: atom_id res chain seq x y z
N MET A 1 11.65 -20.88 -3.59
CA MET A 1 11.57 -20.78 -2.12
C MET A 1 11.43 -19.31 -1.78
N ILE A 2 10.22 -18.84 -1.50
CA ILE A 2 10.01 -17.47 -1.02
C ILE A 2 10.49 -17.45 0.44
N GLY A 3 11.60 -16.76 0.71
CA GLY A 3 12.19 -16.72 2.04
C GLY A 3 11.25 -15.96 2.98
N ARG A 4 10.75 -16.64 4.02
CA ARG A 4 10.06 -15.97 5.12
C ARG A 4 11.04 -15.02 5.78
N MET A 5 10.78 -13.72 5.70
CA MET A 5 11.66 -12.74 6.30
C MET A 5 11.14 -12.48 7.71
N ALA A 6 11.77 -13.13 8.69
CA ALA A 6 11.44 -12.92 10.09
C ALA A 6 11.52 -11.41 10.41
N LEU A 7 10.49 -10.87 11.05
CA LEU A 7 10.45 -9.44 11.34
C LEU A 7 11.62 -9.04 12.25
N PRO A 8 12.27 -7.90 12.00
CA PRO A 8 13.25 -7.36 12.92
C PRO A 8 12.58 -7.05 14.28
N PRO A 9 13.30 -7.21 15.41
CA PRO A 9 12.74 -6.98 16.75
C PRO A 9 12.30 -5.52 16.98
N SER A 10 12.76 -4.58 16.15
CA SER A 10 12.32 -3.18 16.16
C SER A 10 11.01 -2.92 15.41
N SER A 11 10.40 -3.96 14.81
CA SER A 11 9.17 -3.81 14.04
C SER A 11 7.99 -3.41 14.92
N LYS A 12 7.17 -2.47 14.45
CA LYS A 12 6.01 -1.95 15.19
C LYS A 12 5.06 -3.08 15.63
N TYR A 13 4.88 -4.09 14.78
CA TYR A 13 3.95 -5.20 15.02
C TYR A 13 4.39 -6.13 16.16
N LEU A 14 5.69 -6.15 16.47
CA LEU A 14 6.24 -6.90 17.61
C LEU A 14 6.27 -6.03 18.87
N GLN A 15 6.70 -4.78 18.75
CA GLN A 15 6.81 -3.88 19.91
C GLN A 15 5.45 -3.44 20.46
N ARG A 16 4.47 -3.25 19.57
CA ARG A 16 3.11 -2.81 19.89
C ARG A 16 2.10 -3.93 19.65
N ALA A 17 2.51 -5.17 19.87
CA ALA A 17 1.71 -6.34 19.55
C ALA A 17 0.32 -6.31 20.22
N GLY A 18 0.18 -5.71 21.41
CA GLY A 18 -1.09 -5.59 22.13
C GLY A 18 -1.96 -4.39 21.73
N ASP A 19 -1.46 -3.47 20.90
CA ASP A 19 -2.24 -2.32 20.44
C ASP A 19 -3.27 -2.77 19.40
N LEU A 20 -4.43 -2.11 19.38
CA LEU A 20 -5.47 -2.41 18.42
C LEU A 20 -5.04 -2.02 17.00
N VAL A 21 -5.46 -2.82 16.02
CA VAL A 21 -5.30 -2.47 14.60
C VAL A 21 -6.30 -1.37 14.26
N ASP A 22 -5.80 -0.25 13.73
CA ASP A 22 -6.64 0.81 13.20
C ASP A 22 -7.10 0.50 11.75
N ASP A 23 -8.11 1.21 11.29
CA ASP A 23 -8.67 0.98 9.95
C ASP A 23 -7.69 1.40 8.84
N LEU A 24 -6.84 2.39 9.09
CA LEU A 24 -5.84 2.86 8.11
C LEU A 24 -4.78 1.79 7.85
N GLU A 25 -4.37 1.06 8.88
CA GLU A 25 -3.43 -0.04 8.83
C GLU A 25 -4.04 -1.21 8.06
N ARG A 26 -5.31 -1.51 8.34
CA ARG A 26 -6.05 -2.56 7.64
C ARG A 26 -6.17 -2.24 6.15
N ASP A 27 -6.53 -1.01 5.81
CA ASP A 27 -6.64 -0.54 4.43
C ASP A 27 -5.28 -0.58 3.71
N SER A 28 -4.22 -0.12 4.37
CA SER A 28 -2.85 -0.15 3.85
C SER A 28 -2.37 -1.57 3.54
N LEU A 29 -2.58 -2.52 4.45
CA LEU A 29 -2.24 -3.92 4.22
C LEU A 29 -3.08 -4.55 3.13
N THR A 30 -4.37 -4.23 3.08
CA THR A 30 -5.29 -4.69 2.04
C THR A 30 -4.82 -4.24 0.67
N GLN A 31 -4.45 -2.96 0.52
CA GLN A 31 -3.92 -2.42 -0.72
C GLN A 31 -2.62 -3.13 -1.14
N ARG A 32 -1.67 -3.31 -0.21
CA ARG A 32 -0.40 -3.99 -0.54
C ARG A 32 -0.59 -5.44 -0.96
N LEU A 33 -1.54 -6.15 -0.36
CA LEU A 33 -1.92 -7.51 -0.76
C LEU A 33 -2.56 -7.51 -2.15
N ASN A 34 -3.44 -6.56 -2.44
CA ASN A 34 -4.05 -6.41 -3.77
C ASN A 34 -2.99 -6.14 -4.83
N ASP A 35 -2.04 -5.24 -4.57
CA ASP A 35 -0.93 -4.92 -5.46
C ASP A 35 -0.04 -6.16 -5.69
N ALA A 36 0.34 -6.86 -4.61
CA ALA A 36 1.16 -8.06 -4.72
C ALA A 36 0.47 -9.19 -5.51
N TYR A 37 -0.85 -9.33 -5.36
CA TYR A 37 -1.65 -10.30 -6.11
C TYR A 37 -1.80 -9.88 -7.58
N GLY A 38 -2.08 -8.60 -7.84
CA GLY A 38 -2.18 -8.04 -9.19
C GLY A 38 -0.88 -8.18 -9.97
N ASP A 39 0.26 -8.04 -9.29
CA ASP A 39 1.60 -8.24 -9.87
C ASP A 39 1.98 -9.72 -10.01
N GLY A 40 1.15 -10.67 -9.54
CA GLY A 40 1.43 -12.11 -9.56
C GLY A 40 2.55 -12.54 -8.61
N ARG A 41 2.91 -11.71 -7.63
CA ARG A 41 3.96 -11.98 -6.63
C ARG A 41 3.49 -12.88 -5.49
N ILE A 42 2.17 -13.00 -5.31
CA ILE A 42 1.52 -13.96 -4.42
C ILE A 42 0.42 -14.70 -5.19
N VAL A 43 0.17 -15.95 -4.81
CA VAL A 43 -0.89 -16.78 -5.42
C VAL A 43 -2.24 -16.56 -4.71
N HIS A 44 -3.33 -16.95 -5.36
CA HIS A 44 -4.69 -16.75 -4.86
C HIS A 44 -4.92 -17.31 -3.45
N ASP A 45 -4.47 -18.53 -3.18
CA ASP A 45 -4.66 -19.19 -1.89
C ASP A 45 -3.97 -18.42 -0.75
N ASP A 46 -2.74 -17.94 -1.00
CA ASP A 46 -1.99 -17.13 -0.04
C ASP A 46 -2.64 -15.75 0.17
N TYR A 47 -3.15 -15.14 -0.90
CA TYR A 47 -3.88 -13.88 -0.84
C TYR A 47 -5.16 -14.00 -0.02
N SER A 48 -5.99 -15.03 -0.28
CA SER A 48 -7.24 -15.26 0.46
C SER A 48 -6.97 -15.49 1.94
N ALA A 49 -6.00 -16.35 2.27
CA ALA A 49 -5.63 -16.62 3.66
C ALA A 49 -5.09 -15.37 4.37
N ALA A 50 -4.36 -14.52 3.66
CA ALA A 50 -3.88 -13.26 4.20
C ALA A 50 -5.02 -12.27 4.47
N MET A 51 -5.99 -12.16 3.55
CA MET A 51 -7.18 -11.32 3.73
C MET A 51 -7.99 -11.74 4.95
N ASP A 52 -8.22 -13.04 5.13
CA ASP A 52 -8.94 -13.57 6.29
C ASP A 52 -8.26 -13.16 7.62
N ILE A 53 -6.93 -13.22 7.68
CA ILE A 53 -6.17 -12.81 8.86
C ILE A 53 -6.27 -11.29 9.07
N VAL A 54 -6.11 -10.48 8.02
CA VAL A 54 -6.17 -9.01 8.10
C VAL A 54 -7.53 -8.53 8.63
N TYR A 55 -8.62 -9.14 8.19
CA TYR A 55 -9.96 -8.79 8.64
C TYR A 55 -10.32 -9.38 10.02
N ALA A 56 -9.74 -10.53 10.39
CA ALA A 56 -9.93 -11.12 11.72
C ALA A 56 -9.05 -10.49 12.81
N ALA A 57 -7.94 -9.86 12.43
CA ALA A 57 -6.97 -9.28 13.36
C ALA A 57 -7.58 -8.14 14.19
N ARG A 58 -7.41 -8.24 15.51
CA ARG A 58 -7.79 -7.19 16.46
C ARG A 58 -6.61 -6.37 16.91
N THR A 59 -5.43 -7.01 16.97
CA THR A 59 -4.21 -6.40 17.47
C THR A 59 -3.10 -6.40 16.42
N LEU A 60 -2.13 -5.49 16.53
CA LEU A 60 -1.02 -5.40 15.58
C LEU A 60 -0.17 -6.68 15.57
N GLY A 61 -0.13 -7.43 16.67
CA GLY A 61 0.57 -8.72 16.74
C GLY A 61 -0.07 -9.81 15.88
N ASP A 62 -1.39 -9.77 15.71
CA ASP A 62 -2.13 -10.76 14.91
C ASP A 62 -1.78 -10.67 13.40
N LEU A 63 -1.24 -9.53 12.95
CA LEU A 63 -0.88 -9.28 11.56
C LEU A 63 0.51 -9.83 11.18
N VAL A 64 1.34 -10.19 12.16
CA VAL A 64 2.73 -10.66 11.92
C VAL A 64 2.81 -11.78 10.88
N PRO A 65 1.97 -12.84 10.91
CA PRO A 65 2.05 -13.93 9.93
C PRO A 65 1.81 -13.48 8.48
N VAL A 66 1.04 -12.42 8.28
CA VAL A 66 0.78 -11.82 6.96
C VAL A 66 2.01 -11.03 6.52
N ILE A 67 2.56 -10.20 7.40
CA ILE A 67 3.65 -9.28 7.08
C ILE A 67 4.96 -10.03 6.77
N GLU A 68 5.23 -11.15 7.43
CA GLU A 68 6.41 -11.99 7.16
C GLU A 68 6.39 -12.66 5.78
N LYS A 69 5.19 -12.88 5.23
CA LYS A 69 4.98 -13.55 3.95
C LYS A 69 4.78 -12.55 2.81
N LEU A 70 4.28 -11.36 3.12
CA LEU A 70 4.02 -10.34 2.13
C LEU A 70 5.35 -9.90 1.51
N PRO A 71 5.51 -9.96 0.17
CA PRO A 71 6.70 -9.42 -0.46
C PRO A 71 6.86 -7.95 -0.10
N ALA A 72 8.11 -7.49 0.00
CA ALA A 72 8.39 -6.07 0.11
C ALA A 72 7.60 -5.35 -0.98
N ALA A 73 6.93 -4.25 -0.61
CA ALA A 73 6.33 -3.40 -1.64
C ALA A 73 7.47 -3.10 -2.63
N ALA A 74 7.24 -3.37 -3.92
CA ALA A 74 8.17 -2.86 -4.91
C ALA A 74 8.27 -1.37 -4.63
N ASP A 75 9.49 -0.85 -4.53
CA ASP A 75 9.74 0.54 -4.19
C ASP A 75 9.09 1.43 -5.26
N ASN A 76 7.78 1.69 -5.12
CA ASN A 76 7.13 2.90 -5.57
C ASN A 76 7.55 3.98 -4.60
N THR A 77 8.86 4.13 -4.44
CA THR A 77 9.46 5.23 -3.71
C THR A 77 8.93 6.47 -4.40
N PRO A 78 8.10 7.28 -3.72
CA PRO A 78 7.74 8.57 -4.27
C PRO A 78 9.06 9.25 -4.63
N ALA A 79 9.14 9.87 -5.81
CA ALA A 79 10.37 10.49 -6.31
C ALA A 79 11.02 11.52 -5.33
N ILE A 80 10.36 11.81 -4.21
CA ILE A 80 10.91 12.44 -3.00
C ILE A 80 12.19 11.77 -2.48
N VAL A 81 12.33 10.44 -2.53
CA VAL A 81 13.50 9.78 -1.90
C VAL A 81 14.71 9.57 -2.83
N ASP A 82 14.59 9.88 -4.12
CA ASP A 82 15.72 9.81 -5.06
C ASP A 82 16.63 11.07 -4.96
N GLN A 83 16.29 12.01 -4.07
CA GLN A 83 17.05 13.25 -3.85
C GLN A 83 17.91 13.22 -2.57
N GLY A 84 18.26 12.02 -2.10
CA GLY A 84 19.14 11.84 -0.94
C GLY A 84 20.64 12.03 -1.21
N ASN A 85 21.07 12.32 -2.44
CA ASN A 85 22.47 12.59 -2.77
C ASN A 85 22.78 14.09 -2.97
N LEU A 86 22.10 14.95 -2.22
CA LEU A 86 22.43 16.37 -2.17
C LEU A 86 23.47 16.60 -1.05
N PRO A 87 24.64 17.21 -1.34
CA PRO A 87 25.59 17.61 -0.31
C PRO A 87 24.89 18.45 0.76
N ALA A 88 25.17 18.16 2.03
CA ALA A 88 24.60 18.89 3.15
C ALA A 88 24.83 20.40 2.99
N GLY A 89 23.76 21.19 2.85
CA GLY A 89 23.86 22.66 2.79
C GLY A 89 22.97 23.40 1.79
N ARG A 90 22.05 22.75 1.05
CA ARG A 90 21.05 23.46 0.24
C ARG A 90 19.64 22.97 0.53
N VAL A 91 18.80 23.85 1.07
CA VAL A 91 17.35 23.66 1.08
C VAL A 91 16.85 23.82 -0.35
N GLY A 92 16.14 22.81 -0.84
CA GLY A 92 15.70 22.70 -2.23
C GLY A 92 14.75 23.84 -2.62
N GLU A 93 15.03 24.43 -3.78
CA GLU A 93 14.21 25.45 -4.42
C GLU A 93 12.80 24.90 -4.70
N ALA A 94 11.76 25.61 -4.25
CA ALA A 94 10.38 25.25 -4.47
C ALA A 94 10.07 25.29 -5.97
N ARG A 95 10.08 24.13 -6.64
CA ARG A 95 9.71 24.04 -8.06
C ARG A 95 8.21 24.20 -8.21
N ASN A 96 7.82 25.10 -9.10
CA ASN A 96 6.45 25.35 -9.52
C ASN A 96 5.76 24.06 -10.01
N VAL A 97 4.76 23.62 -9.25
CA VAL A 97 3.92 22.42 -9.48
C VAL A 97 2.81 22.61 -10.52
N ALA A 98 2.78 23.75 -11.21
CA ALA A 98 1.71 24.13 -12.13
C ALA A 98 1.41 23.13 -13.26
N PRO A 99 2.38 22.47 -13.92
CA PRO A 99 2.05 21.57 -15.04
C PRO A 99 1.57 20.18 -14.60
N MET A 100 1.85 19.76 -13.36
CA MET A 100 1.51 18.40 -12.89
C MET A 100 0.08 18.29 -12.34
N ALA A 101 -0.50 19.41 -11.89
CA ALA A 101 -1.91 19.49 -11.47
C ALA A 101 -2.87 19.17 -12.63
N PHE A 102 -2.50 19.49 -13.87
CA PHE A 102 -3.33 19.22 -15.04
C PHE A 102 -3.42 17.72 -15.39
N ALA A 103 -2.36 16.94 -15.15
CA ALA A 103 -2.36 15.51 -15.49
C ALA A 103 -3.22 14.67 -14.52
N VAL A 104 -3.21 15.00 -13.22
CA VAL A 104 -4.02 14.32 -12.21
C VAL A 104 -5.51 14.59 -12.41
N ALA A 105 -5.88 15.81 -12.84
CA ALA A 105 -7.27 16.18 -13.09
C ALA A 105 -7.91 15.36 -14.23
N VAL A 106 -7.17 15.05 -15.30
CA VAL A 106 -7.70 14.31 -16.46
C VAL A 106 -8.04 12.86 -16.09
N VAL A 107 -7.19 12.19 -15.30
CA VAL A 107 -7.42 10.80 -14.89
C VAL A 107 -8.65 10.67 -13.98
N GLY A 108 -8.84 11.62 -13.05
CA GLY A 108 -10.00 11.64 -12.17
C GLY A 108 -11.33 11.79 -12.92
N VAL A 109 -11.38 12.66 -13.94
CA VAL A 109 -12.60 12.88 -14.74
C VAL A 109 -12.97 11.63 -15.55
N VAL A 110 -11.99 10.93 -16.12
CA VAL A 110 -12.24 9.69 -16.88
C VAL A 110 -12.79 8.58 -15.98
N LEU A 111 -12.22 8.41 -14.78
CA LEU A 111 -12.70 7.41 -13.82
C LEU A 111 -14.15 7.67 -13.39
N ILE A 112 -14.50 8.92 -13.09
CA ILE A 112 -15.87 9.30 -12.71
C ILE A 112 -16.85 9.03 -13.86
N ALA A 113 -16.46 9.35 -15.10
CA ALA A 113 -17.28 9.10 -16.27
C ALA A 113 -17.55 7.59 -16.48
N VAL A 114 -16.52 6.75 -16.35
CA VAL A 114 -16.66 5.28 -16.45
C VAL A 114 -17.58 4.74 -15.35
N LEU A 115 -17.45 5.24 -14.12
CA LEU A 115 -18.27 4.84 -12.98
C LEU A 115 -19.75 5.23 -13.18
N ALA A 116 -20.01 6.42 -13.71
CA ALA A 116 -21.36 6.88 -14.03
C ALA A 116 -22.02 6.03 -15.14
N VAL A 117 -21.26 5.64 -16.16
CA VAL A 117 -21.75 4.76 -17.23
C VAL A 117 -22.08 3.37 -16.68
N LEU A 118 -21.23 2.80 -15.83
CA LEU A 118 -21.49 1.51 -15.19
C LEU A 118 -22.76 1.53 -14.33
N ILE A 119 -22.98 2.61 -13.56
CA ILE A 119 -24.18 2.76 -12.73
C ILE A 119 -25.44 2.87 -13.62
N ALA A 120 -25.38 3.63 -14.72
CA ALA A 120 -26.51 3.78 -15.63
C ALA A 120 -26.91 2.46 -16.31
N VAL A 121 -25.93 1.61 -16.66
CA VAL A 121 -26.16 0.29 -17.25
C VAL A 121 -26.75 -0.71 -16.24
N LEU A 122 -26.45 -0.55 -14.94
CA LEU A 122 -26.95 -1.44 -13.90
C LEU A 122 -28.37 -1.09 -13.42
N LEU A 123 -28.85 0.12 -13.73
CA LEU A 123 -30.18 0.64 -13.37
C LEU A 123 -31.24 0.47 -14.47
N PHE A 124 -30.85 -0.03 -15.65
CA PHE A 124 -31.72 -0.31 -16.81
C PHE A 124 -31.74 -1.81 -17.12
#